data_AF-A0A7G3A916-F1
#
_entry.id   AF-A0A7G3A916-F1
#
_cell.length_a   1.000
_cell.length_b   1.000
_cell.length_c   1.000
_cell.angle_alpha   90.00
_cell.angle_beta   90.00
_cell.angle_gamma   90.00
#
_symmetry.space_group_name_H-M   'P 1'
#
loop_
_entity.id
_entity.type
_entity.pdbx_description
1 polymer ?
#
loop_
_entity_poly.entity_id
_entity_poly.type
_entity_poly.pdbx_seq_one_letter_code
_entity_poly.pdbx_strand_id
1 'polypeptide(L)'
;EKMVTEATSNPPVESNSSDSKTTDKSATGKKKAAASLPRGIPKSGRVWKTQKQKFSTIKKSLNRGSFEKKEQLRQEIKQIKELSRSIKEQKKQEKEQLKQRREENERRKLENQQKSEIVQIIKNPAKLKRIRKKQLRMIEKRDLSKVKAI
;
A
#
# COMPACT_ATOMS: atom_id res chain seq x y z
N GLU A 1 -12.80 -30.55 19.71
CA GLU A 1 -13.95 -29.63 19.62
C GLU A 1 -13.83 -28.85 18.33
N LYS A 2 -14.76 -29.06 17.37
CA LYS A 2 -14.76 -28.39 16.07
C LYS A 2 -15.75 -27.23 16.16
N MET A 3 -15.28 -25.99 16.03
CA MET A 3 -16.17 -24.82 15.97
C MET A 3 -16.55 -24.49 14.53
N VAL A 4 -17.84 -24.21 14.39
CA VAL A 4 -18.67 -24.15 13.19
C VAL A 4 -18.43 -22.85 12.45
N THR A 5 -18.32 -22.94 11.13
CA THR A 5 -18.37 -21.83 10.18
C THR A 5 -19.81 -21.37 10.02
N GLU A 6 -20.13 -20.15 10.46
CA GLU A 6 -21.41 -19.50 10.13
C GLU A 6 -21.30 -18.77 8.79
N ALA A 7 -22.00 -19.31 7.80
CA ALA A 7 -22.25 -18.68 6.51
C ALA A 7 -23.54 -17.86 6.62
N THR A 8 -23.45 -16.54 6.43
CA THR A 8 -24.63 -15.66 6.36
C THR A 8 -25.28 -15.79 4.98
N SER A 9 -26.46 -16.39 4.95
CA SER A 9 -27.33 -16.55 3.77
C SER A 9 -28.04 -15.24 3.41
N ASN A 10 -27.88 -14.77 2.17
CA ASN A 10 -28.73 -13.73 1.60
C ASN A 10 -30.07 -14.33 1.13
N PRO A 11 -31.23 -13.66 1.34
CA PRO A 11 -32.51 -14.15 0.85
C PRO A 11 -32.72 -13.86 -0.65
N PRO A 12 -33.50 -14.69 -1.37
CA PRO A 12 -33.82 -14.49 -2.78
C PRO A 12 -34.97 -13.49 -2.93
N VAL A 13 -34.82 -12.50 -3.80
CA VAL A 13 -35.93 -11.62 -4.19
C VAL A 13 -36.45 -12.12 -5.53
N GLU A 14 -37.54 -12.88 -5.47
CA GLU A 14 -38.31 -13.35 -6.62
C GLU A 14 -39.15 -12.23 -7.25
N SER A 15 -39.34 -12.42 -8.54
CA SER A 15 -40.08 -11.66 -9.54
C SER A 15 -41.56 -11.42 -9.21
N ASN A 16 -42.07 -10.25 -9.57
CA ASN A 16 -43.47 -10.12 -9.96
C ASN A 16 -43.57 -9.42 -11.32
N SER A 17 -43.97 -10.22 -12.32
CA SER A 17 -44.49 -9.75 -13.61
C SER A 17 -45.96 -9.39 -13.43
N SER A 18 -46.37 -8.20 -13.83
CA SER A 18 -47.79 -7.89 -14.01
C SER A 18 -47.95 -7.18 -15.34
N ASP A 19 -48.33 -7.99 -16.34
CA ASP A 19 -48.85 -7.59 -17.63
C ASP A 19 -50.18 -6.83 -17.42
N SER A 20 -50.30 -5.63 -17.98
CA SER A 20 -51.60 -4.97 -18.14
C SER A 20 -51.60 -4.17 -19.44
N LYS A 21 -52.23 -4.78 -20.44
CA LYS A 21 -52.59 -4.20 -21.73
C LYS A 21 -54.00 -3.61 -21.59
N THR A 22 -54.16 -2.30 -21.76
CA THR A 22 -55.44 -1.72 -22.24
C THR A 22 -55.26 -0.33 -22.86
N THR A 23 -55.73 -0.26 -24.11
CA THR A 23 -56.46 0.82 -24.80
C THR A 23 -55.77 2.11 -25.24
N ASP A 24 -55.78 2.28 -26.57
CA ASP A 24 -55.51 3.50 -27.34
C ASP A 24 -56.45 4.69 -27.02
N LYS A 25 -55.86 5.89 -27.13
CA LYS A 25 -56.30 7.07 -27.92
C LYS A 25 -56.18 8.37 -27.13
N SER A 26 -55.24 9.21 -27.54
CA SER A 26 -55.55 10.50 -28.17
C SER A 26 -54.25 11.28 -28.45
N ALA A 27 -54.15 11.74 -29.70
CA ALA A 27 -53.05 12.52 -30.20
C ALA A 27 -53.22 13.98 -29.79
N THR A 28 -52.20 14.57 -29.17
CA THR A 28 -51.96 16.02 -29.31
C THR A 28 -50.46 16.31 -29.09
N GLY A 29 -49.79 16.77 -30.14
CA GLY A 29 -48.59 17.60 -30.02
C GLY A 29 -47.23 16.92 -29.79
N LYS A 30 -46.98 15.68 -30.22
CA LYS A 30 -45.59 15.18 -30.35
C LYS A 30 -44.90 15.94 -31.48
N LYS A 31 -44.16 17.02 -31.15
CA LYS A 31 -43.04 17.45 -31.99
C LYS A 31 -42.17 16.22 -32.18
N LYS A 32 -42.17 15.65 -33.40
CA LYS A 32 -41.31 14.54 -33.76
C LYS A 32 -39.89 14.99 -33.43
N ALA A 33 -39.35 14.49 -32.32
CA ALA A 33 -37.92 14.39 -32.17
C ALA A 33 -37.45 13.75 -33.47
N ALA A 34 -36.61 14.46 -34.22
CA ALA A 34 -35.83 13.87 -35.28
C ALA A 34 -35.12 12.67 -34.65
N ALA A 35 -35.77 11.50 -34.74
CA ALA A 35 -35.23 10.22 -34.33
C ALA A 35 -33.89 10.16 -35.04
N SER A 36 -32.83 10.20 -34.23
CA SER A 36 -31.47 10.44 -34.68
C SER A 36 -31.16 9.44 -35.79
N LEU A 37 -31.12 9.91 -37.03
CA LEU A 37 -30.71 9.09 -38.15
C LEU A 37 -29.36 8.46 -37.78
N PRO A 38 -29.22 7.12 -37.84
CA PRO A 38 -27.95 6.48 -37.53
C PRO A 38 -26.89 7.06 -38.45
N ARG A 39 -25.76 7.48 -37.87
CA ARG A 39 -24.65 8.05 -38.65
C ARG A 39 -24.07 6.93 -39.52
N GLY A 40 -23.78 7.23 -40.78
CA GLY A 40 -23.09 6.28 -41.66
C GLY A 40 -21.70 5.91 -41.11
N ILE A 41 -21.33 4.65 -41.31
CA ILE A 41 -20.00 4.11 -40.97
C ILE A 41 -19.07 4.39 -42.17
N PRO A 42 -17.85 4.93 -41.97
CA PRO A 42 -16.90 5.11 -43.06
C PRO A 42 -16.46 3.76 -43.63
N LYS A 43 -16.11 3.72 -44.93
CA LYS A 43 -15.71 2.48 -45.63
C LYS A 43 -14.56 1.72 -44.94
N SER A 44 -13.67 2.44 -44.25
CA SER A 44 -12.54 1.87 -43.50
C SER A 44 -12.90 1.33 -42.11
N GLY A 45 -14.14 1.50 -41.63
CA GLY A 45 -14.59 1.12 -40.30
C GLY A 45 -13.97 1.92 -39.14
N ARG A 46 -12.91 2.71 -39.39
CA ARG A 46 -12.17 3.45 -38.36
C ARG A 46 -12.58 4.91 -38.32
N VAL A 47 -13.23 5.31 -37.22
CA VAL A 47 -13.59 6.71 -36.96
C VAL A 47 -12.47 7.39 -36.18
N TRP A 48 -11.78 8.34 -36.80
CA TRP A 48 -10.63 9.04 -36.19
C TRP A 48 -11.04 10.21 -35.25
N LYS A 49 -12.31 10.63 -35.26
CA LYS A 49 -12.86 11.66 -34.36
C LYS A 49 -13.88 11.06 -33.40
N THR A 50 -13.76 11.34 -32.10
CA THR A 50 -14.81 11.00 -31.12
C THR A 50 -16.01 11.93 -31.27
N GLN A 51 -17.20 11.39 -31.04
CA GLN A 51 -18.43 12.19 -31.10
C GLN A 51 -18.48 13.16 -29.92
N LYS A 52 -18.47 14.46 -30.22
CA LYS A 52 -18.67 15.50 -29.21
C LYS A 52 -20.15 15.54 -28.81
N GLN A 53 -20.42 15.49 -27.51
CA GLN A 53 -21.74 15.78 -26.97
C GLN A 53 -22.04 17.28 -27.12
N LYS A 54 -23.31 17.63 -27.37
CA LYS A 54 -23.71 19.05 -27.40
C LYS A 54 -23.57 19.62 -25.98
N PHE A 55 -23.11 20.87 -25.85
CA PHE A 55 -23.00 21.55 -24.56
C PHE A 55 -24.34 21.67 -23.81
N SER A 56 -25.47 21.60 -24.53
CA SER A 56 -26.82 21.55 -23.96
C SER A 56 -27.14 20.22 -23.27
N THR A 57 -26.48 19.12 -23.66
CA THR A 57 -26.64 17.80 -23.04
C THR A 57 -25.95 17.73 -21.68
N ILE A 58 -24.92 18.57 -21.47
CA ILE A 58 -24.19 18.66 -20.21
C ILE A 58 -25.06 19.41 -19.21
N LYS A 59 -25.53 18.72 -18.17
CA LYS A 59 -26.26 19.35 -17.05
C LYS A 59 -25.32 20.33 -16.35
N LYS A 60 -25.52 21.64 -16.58
CA LYS A 60 -24.68 22.72 -16.04
C LYS A 60 -24.79 22.84 -14.51
N SER A 61 -25.96 22.53 -13.96
CA SER A 61 -26.22 22.51 -12.52
C SER A 61 -26.15 21.09 -11.99
N LEU A 62 -24.97 20.68 -11.54
CA LEU A 62 -24.87 19.53 -10.65
C LEU A 62 -25.39 19.97 -9.29
N ASN A 63 -26.45 19.34 -8.78
CA ASN A 63 -27.01 19.63 -7.47
C ASN A 63 -25.91 19.51 -6.43
N ARG A 64 -25.42 20.66 -5.93
CA ARG A 64 -24.50 20.68 -4.81
C ARG A 64 -25.26 20.05 -3.65
N GLY A 65 -24.77 18.91 -3.13
CA GLY A 65 -25.42 18.22 -2.03
C GLY A 65 -25.75 19.18 -0.87
N SER A 66 -26.76 18.82 -0.07
CA SER A 66 -27.15 19.59 1.12
C SER A 66 -25.94 19.83 2.03
N PHE A 67 -26.01 20.89 2.84
CA PHE A 67 -24.92 21.25 3.76
C PHE A 67 -24.54 20.08 4.67
N GLU A 68 -25.54 19.40 5.22
CA GLU A 68 -25.39 18.21 6.07
C GLU A 68 -24.57 17.11 5.40
N LYS A 69 -24.84 16.78 4.13
CA LYS A 69 -24.07 15.77 3.38
C LYS A 69 -22.60 16.18 3.20
N LYS A 70 -22.32 17.48 3.09
CA LYS A 70 -20.94 17.98 3.02
C LYS A 70 -20.24 17.88 4.36
N GLU A 71 -20.95 18.12 5.45
CA GLU A 71 -20.41 17.99 6.80
C GLU A 71 -20.09 16.53 7.12
N GLN A 72 -21.02 15.61 6.84
CA GLN A 72 -20.80 14.17 6.96
C GLN A 72 -19.56 13.72 6.17
N LEU A 73 -19.44 14.12 4.90
CA LEU A 73 -18.28 13.81 4.07
C LEU A 73 -16.96 14.39 4.62
N ARG A 74 -17.00 15.59 5.23
CA ARG A 74 -15.80 16.16 5.87
C ARG A 74 -15.41 15.36 7.11
N GLN A 75 -16.37 14.92 7.91
CA GLN A 75 -16.14 14.10 9.09
C GLN A 75 -15.56 12.73 8.70
N GLU A 76 -16.15 12.06 7.70
CA GLU A 76 -15.64 10.80 7.16
C GLU A 76 -14.20 10.93 6.66
N ILE A 77 -13.90 11.97 5.86
CA ILE A 77 -12.53 12.22 5.38
C ILE A 77 -11.57 12.45 6.56
N LYS A 78 -12.00 13.14 7.61
CA LYS A 78 -11.18 13.37 8.80
C LYS A 78 -10.86 12.05 9.50
N GLN A 79 -11.87 11.21 9.74
CA GLN A 79 -11.70 9.89 10.36
C GLN A 79 -10.80 8.98 9.52
N ILE A 80 -10.98 8.93 8.19
CA ILE A 80 -10.14 8.14 7.29
C ILE A 80 -8.68 8.60 7.35
N LYS A 81 -8.44 9.92 7.41
CA LYS A 81 -7.08 10.48 7.52
C LYS A 81 -6.43 10.13 8.85
N GLU A 82 -7.16 10.22 9.95
CA GLU A 82 -6.69 9.85 11.28
C GLU A 82 -6.32 8.36 11.34
N LEU A 83 -7.18 7.49 10.81
CA LEU A 83 -6.90 6.05 10.70
C LEU A 83 -5.70 5.76 9.80
N SER A 84 -5.59 6.42 8.65
CA SER A 84 -4.43 6.27 7.77
C SER A 84 -3.13 6.69 8.45
N ARG A 85 -3.18 7.77 9.25
CA ARG A 85 -2.03 8.26 10.02
C ARG A 85 -1.63 7.27 11.10
N SER A 86 -2.58 6.73 11.87
CA SER A 86 -2.28 5.76 12.93
C SER A 86 -1.66 4.48 12.37
N ILE A 87 -2.16 3.96 11.25
CA ILE A 87 -1.58 2.78 10.57
C ILE A 87 -0.13 3.05 10.11
N LYS A 88 0.14 4.24 9.57
CA LYS A 88 1.51 4.62 9.14
C LYS A 88 2.45 4.75 10.32
N GLU A 89 1.98 5.31 11.43
CA GLU A 89 2.75 5.49 12.64
C GLU A 89 3.09 4.16 13.30
N GLN A 90 2.13 3.24 13.41
CA GLN A 90 2.37 1.86 13.89
C GLN A 90 3.44 1.16 13.04
N LYS A 91 3.31 1.18 11.70
CA LYS A 91 4.30 0.60 10.80
C LYS A 91 5.69 1.24 10.94
N LYS A 92 5.76 2.54 11.24
CA LYS A 92 7.02 3.24 11.47
C LYS A 92 7.66 2.80 12.79
N GLN A 93 6.87 2.73 13.87
CA GLN A 93 7.33 2.27 15.17
C GLN A 93 7.83 0.83 15.13
N GLU A 94 7.12 -0.09 14.45
CA GLU A 94 7.57 -1.47 14.26
C GLU A 94 8.92 -1.56 13.54
N LYS A 95 9.12 -0.77 12.48
CA LYS A 95 10.40 -0.73 11.75
C LYS A 95 11.53 -0.17 12.59
N GLU A 96 11.25 0.86 13.38
CA GLU A 96 12.23 1.47 14.26
C GLU A 96 12.65 0.51 15.38
N GLN A 97 11.69 -0.20 15.98
CA GLN A 97 11.98 -1.25 16.96
C GLN A 97 12.81 -2.39 16.35
N LEU A 98 12.50 -2.82 15.13
CA LEU A 98 13.30 -3.84 14.44
C LEU A 98 14.72 -3.37 14.15
N LYS A 99 14.88 -2.10 13.75
CA LYS A 99 16.18 -1.48 13.51
C LYS A 99 16.99 -1.42 14.81
N GLN A 100 16.41 -0.95 15.91
CA GLN A 100 17.06 -0.90 17.22
C GLN A 100 17.48 -2.29 17.69
N ARG A 101 16.61 -3.31 17.55
CA ARG A 101 16.96 -4.71 17.87
C ARG A 101 18.11 -5.23 17.02
N ARG A 102 18.16 -4.89 15.74
CA ARG A 102 19.26 -5.28 14.84
C ARG A 102 20.57 -4.63 15.29
N GLU A 103 20.56 -3.33 15.55
CA GLU A 103 21.73 -2.59 16.03
C GLU A 103 22.23 -3.15 17.37
N GLU A 104 21.33 -3.46 18.30
CA GLU A 104 21.70 -4.08 19.58
C GLU A 104 22.31 -5.47 19.38
N ASN A 105 21.71 -6.30 18.52
CA ASN A 105 22.24 -7.63 18.21
C ASN A 105 23.59 -7.57 17.50
N GLU A 106 23.79 -6.64 16.58
CA GLU A 106 25.07 -6.39 15.92
C GLU A 106 26.13 -5.94 16.92
N ARG A 107 25.78 -5.00 17.81
CA ARG A 107 26.66 -4.57 18.90
C ARG A 107 27.03 -5.72 19.82
N ARG A 108 26.04 -6.52 20.26
CA ARG A 108 26.28 -7.70 21.11
C ARG A 108 27.15 -8.73 20.40
N LYS A 109 26.97 -8.92 19.08
CA LYS A 109 27.81 -9.81 18.28
C LYS A 109 29.25 -9.30 18.21
N LEU A 110 29.47 -8.00 18.01
CA LEU A 110 30.81 -7.40 18.02
C LEU A 110 31.48 -7.54 19.39
N GLU A 111 30.76 -7.26 20.48
CA GLU A 111 31.26 -7.41 21.84
C GLU A 111 31.58 -8.88 22.17
N ASN A 112 30.72 -9.82 21.75
CA ASN A 112 30.96 -11.24 21.93
C ASN A 112 32.14 -11.73 21.08
N GLN A 113 32.29 -11.26 19.84
CA GLN A 113 33.45 -11.54 19.01
C GLN A 113 34.73 -11.10 19.70
N GLN A 114 34.78 -9.84 20.20
CA GLN A 114 35.92 -9.32 20.97
C GLN A 114 36.22 -10.14 22.23
N LYS A 115 35.18 -10.55 22.99
CA LYS A 115 35.35 -11.36 24.21
C LYS A 115 35.78 -12.79 23.92
N SER A 116 35.25 -13.39 22.84
CA SER A 116 35.55 -14.78 22.44
C SER A 116 36.90 -14.91 21.75
N GLU A 117 37.50 -13.79 21.34
CA GLU A 117 38.79 -13.80 20.68
C GLU A 117 39.90 -14.20 21.65
N ILE A 118 40.38 -15.43 21.51
CA ILE A 118 41.50 -15.95 22.28
C ILE A 118 42.80 -15.42 21.67
N VAL A 119 43.37 -14.41 22.33
CA VAL A 119 44.64 -13.78 21.92
C VAL A 119 45.83 -14.35 22.69
N GLN A 120 46.97 -14.48 22.01
CA GLN A 120 48.23 -14.80 22.66
C GLN A 120 48.97 -13.51 23.02
N ILE A 121 49.21 -13.26 24.31
CA ILE A 121 49.93 -12.07 24.77
C ILE A 121 51.43 -12.24 24.48
N ILE A 122 51.95 -11.43 23.56
CA ILE A 122 53.39 -11.41 23.23
C ILE A 122 54.09 -10.40 24.14
N LYS A 123 54.71 -10.89 25.22
CA LYS A 123 55.44 -10.03 26.19
C LYS A 123 56.70 -9.36 25.59
N ASN A 124 57.37 -9.99 24.62
CA ASN A 124 58.57 -9.44 23.97
C ASN A 124 58.38 -9.27 22.44
N PRO A 125 58.37 -8.04 21.91
CA PRO A 125 58.12 -7.77 20.49
C PRO A 125 59.27 -8.19 19.57
N ALA A 126 60.49 -8.40 20.07
CA ALA A 126 61.61 -8.89 19.27
C ALA A 126 61.34 -10.30 18.71
N LYS A 127 60.45 -11.07 19.35
CA LYS A 127 60.02 -12.39 18.85
C LYS A 127 59.34 -12.29 17.48
N LEU A 128 58.54 -11.25 17.21
CA LEU A 128 57.89 -11.07 15.91
C LEU A 128 58.91 -10.86 14.78
N LYS A 129 60.02 -10.17 15.07
CA LYS A 129 61.09 -9.92 14.09
C LYS A 129 61.85 -11.20 13.71
N ARG A 130 61.81 -12.23 14.56
CA ARG A 130 62.50 -13.51 14.37
C ARG A 130 61.67 -14.53 13.57
N ILE A 131 60.36 -14.29 13.41
CA ILE A 131 59.43 -15.18 12.71
C ILE A 131 59.54 -14.99 11.18
N ARG A 132 59.26 -16.06 10.42
CA ARG A 132 59.26 -16.02 8.96
C ARG A 132 58.15 -15.09 8.42
N LYS A 133 58.48 -14.29 7.40
CA LYS A 133 57.54 -13.33 6.76
C LYS A 133 56.20 -13.93 6.32
N LYS A 134 56.13 -15.23 5.96
CA LYS A 134 54.86 -15.90 5.61
C LYS A 134 53.93 -16.05 6.81
N GLN A 135 54.45 -16.43 7.97
CA GLN A 135 53.66 -16.58 9.20
C GLN A 135 53.18 -15.21 9.71
N LEU A 136 53.99 -14.15 9.59
CA LEU A 136 53.58 -12.79 9.94
C LEU A 136 52.36 -12.29 9.15
N ARG A 137 52.11 -12.80 7.93
CA ARG A 137 50.93 -12.45 7.13
C ARG A 137 49.64 -13.10 7.64
N MET A 138 49.74 -14.18 8.41
CA MET A 138 48.60 -14.90 8.98
C MET A 138 48.22 -14.38 10.37
N ILE A 139 49.08 -13.57 10.99
CA ILE A 139 48.86 -13.03 12.34
C ILE A 139 48.09 -11.72 12.21
N GLU A 140 46.88 -11.67 12.78
CA GLU A 140 46.16 -10.43 13.04
C GLU A 140 46.64 -9.82 14.36
N LYS A 141 46.80 -8.50 14.39
CA LYS A 141 47.16 -7.77 15.62
C LYS A 141 45.88 -7.22 16.26
N ARG A 142 45.74 -7.43 17.56
CA ARG A 142 44.64 -6.90 18.36
C ARG A 142 45.18 -6.05 19.50
N ASP A 143 44.48 -4.96 19.80
CA ASP A 143 44.87 -4.05 20.88
C ASP A 143 44.44 -4.62 22.23
N LEU A 144 45.42 -4.85 23.11
CA LEU A 144 45.22 -5.41 24.45
C LEU A 144 45.50 -4.38 25.55
N SER A 145 45.52 -3.09 25.23
CA SER A 145 45.85 -1.99 26.16
C SER A 145 44.96 -1.95 27.40
N LYS A 146 43.78 -2.58 27.36
CA LYS A 146 42.83 -2.69 28.48
C LYS A 146 42.93 -3.99 29.28
N VAL A 147 43.61 -5.02 28.76
CA VAL A 147 43.73 -6.33 29.42
C VAL A 147 45.00 -6.32 30.28
N LYS A 148 44.83 -6.36 31.60
CA LYS A 148 45.96 -6.47 32.53
C LYS A 148 46.58 -7.85 32.37
N ALA A 149 47.77 -7.92 31.76
CA ALA A 149 48.52 -9.15 31.64
C ALA A 149 48.91 -9.66 33.04
N ILE A 150 48.57 -10.92 33.34
CA ILE A 150 49.04 -11.65 34.52
C ILE A 150 50.48 -12.13 34.29
#